data_AF-A0A183PMV7-F1
#
_entry.id   AF-A0A183PMV7-F1
#
_cell.length_a   1.000
_cell.length_b   1.000
_cell.length_c   1.000
_cell.angle_alpha   90.00
_cell.angle_beta   90.00
_cell.angle_gamma   90.00
#
_symmetry.space_group_name_H-M   'P 1'
#
loop_
_entity.id
_entity.type
_entity.pdbx_description
1 polymer ?
#
loop_
_entity_poly.entity_id
_entity_poly.type
_entity_poly.pdbx_seq_one_letter_code
_entity_poly.pdbx_strand_id
1 'polypeptide(L)'
;MCGSSLETVICSQVGHIFRNDSPYNWSVNVEDPLKRNLLPLTEVWLDDYKQCFHERIGYKLDNTIRHLDQCLEINLKKSTVKLAECFGSVNQQWKFNRRPYLPSVNSR
;
A
#
# COMPACT_ATOMS: atom_id res chain seq x y z
N MET A 1 11.24 7.11 17.32
CA MET A 1 10.74 8.36 16.72
C MET A 1 9.93 9.10 17.79
N CYS A 2 10.04 10.43 17.88
CA CYS A 2 9.39 11.28 18.90
C CYS A 2 9.89 11.18 20.37
N GLY A 3 10.98 10.45 20.64
CA GLY A 3 11.70 10.53 21.92
C GLY A 3 11.16 9.70 23.09
N SER A 4 10.13 8.86 22.89
CA SER A 4 9.61 7.95 23.92
C SER A 4 10.25 6.55 23.86
N SER A 5 10.12 5.78 24.94
CA SER A 5 10.49 4.37 25.03
C SER A 5 9.26 3.45 24.99
N LEU A 6 9.47 2.19 24.60
CA LEU A 6 8.46 1.14 24.59
C LEU A 6 9.01 -0.06 25.36
N GLU A 7 8.32 -0.47 26.42
CA GLU A 7 8.81 -1.48 27.37
C GLU A 7 7.73 -2.54 27.64
N THR A 8 8.16 -3.80 27.81
CA THR A 8 7.29 -4.89 28.25
C THR A 8 7.52 -5.16 29.74
N VAL A 9 6.54 -4.80 30.57
CA VAL A 9 6.65 -4.90 32.04
C VAL A 9 6.18 -6.27 32.52
N ILE A 10 7.11 -7.10 32.99
CA ILE A 10 6.84 -8.51 33.37
C ILE A 10 5.89 -8.68 34.56
N CYS A 11 5.81 -7.68 35.45
CA CYS A 11 4.92 -7.71 36.62
C CYS A 11 3.47 -7.35 36.27
N SER A 12 3.21 -6.81 35.08
CA SER A 12 1.87 -6.45 34.60
C SER A 12 1.38 -7.53 33.64
N GLN A 13 0.61 -8.48 34.16
CA GLN A 13 0.19 -9.66 33.40
C GLN A 13 -1.26 -9.52 32.94
N VAL A 14 -1.48 -9.65 31.64
CA VAL A 14 -2.81 -9.70 31.01
C VAL A 14 -2.83 -10.88 30.05
N GLY A 15 -3.81 -11.78 30.22
CA GLY A 15 -4.01 -12.91 29.31
C GLY A 15 -4.67 -12.46 28.00
N HIS A 16 -4.12 -12.87 26.87
CA HIS A 16 -4.71 -12.66 25.54
C HIS A 16 -5.09 -14.00 24.90
N ILE A 17 -6.33 -14.13 24.42
CA ILE A 17 -6.78 -15.32 23.65
C ILE A 17 -6.38 -15.10 22.20
N PHE A 18 -5.29 -15.73 21.77
CA PHE A 18 -4.88 -15.73 20.37
C PHE A 18 -5.85 -16.57 19.53
N ARG A 19 -6.21 -16.03 18.36
CA ARG A 19 -7.08 -16.69 17.38
C ARG A 19 -6.26 -17.01 16.13
N ASN A 20 -6.60 -18.11 15.47
CA ASN A 20 -5.99 -18.47 14.18
C ASN A 20 -6.51 -17.55 13.06
N ASP A 21 -7.80 -17.22 13.08
CA ASP A 21 -8.47 -16.44 12.04
C ASP A 21 -9.27 -15.28 12.63
N SER A 22 -9.47 -14.22 11.83
CA SER A 22 -10.32 -13.09 12.19
C SER A 22 -11.79 -13.53 12.23
N PRO A 23 -12.52 -13.30 13.35
CA PRO A 23 -13.94 -13.64 13.44
C PRO A 23 -14.85 -12.67 12.70
N TYR A 24 -14.31 -11.54 12.23
CA TYR A 24 -15.07 -10.47 11.63
C TYR A 24 -15.12 -10.62 10.11
N ASN A 25 -16.34 -10.60 9.58
CA ASN A 25 -16.55 -10.45 8.15
C ASN A 25 -16.27 -9.00 7.75
N TRP A 26 -15.38 -8.82 6.79
CA TRP A 26 -15.07 -7.52 6.22
C TRP A 26 -16.22 -7.12 5.28
N SER A 27 -17.14 -6.28 5.75
CA SER A 27 -18.21 -5.69 4.93
C SER A 27 -17.74 -4.48 4.10
N VAL A 28 -16.43 -4.36 3.89
CA VAL A 28 -15.79 -3.19 3.29
C VAL A 28 -15.45 -3.53 1.84
N ASN A 29 -15.81 -2.66 0.89
CA ASN A 29 -15.41 -2.73 -0.52
C ASN A 29 -13.91 -2.42 -0.70
N VAL A 30 -13.04 -3.12 0.02
CA VAL A 30 -11.59 -3.01 -0.05
C VAL A 30 -11.03 -4.42 -0.09
N GLU A 31 -10.36 -4.76 -1.19
CA GLU A 31 -9.78 -6.10 -1.40
C GLU A 31 -8.77 -6.50 -0.32
N ASP A 32 -8.00 -5.53 0.21
CA ASP A 32 -7.02 -5.75 1.28
C ASP A 32 -6.94 -4.55 2.24
N PRO A 33 -7.69 -4.58 3.36
CA PRO A 33 -7.68 -3.49 4.34
C PRO A 33 -6.37 -3.39 5.12
N LEU A 34 -5.61 -4.49 5.25
CA LEU A 34 -4.35 -4.49 5.98
C LEU A 34 -3.28 -3.74 5.17
N LYS A 35 -3.14 -4.09 3.89
CA LYS A 35 -2.23 -3.40 2.95
C LYS A 35 -2.56 -1.92 2.83
N ARG A 36 -3.85 -1.57 2.83
CA ARG A 36 -4.33 -0.17 2.85
C ARG A 36 -3.82 0.60 4.06
N ASN A 37 -3.83 0.00 5.25
CA ASN A 37 -3.42 0.67 6.49
C ASN A 37 -1.89 0.77 6.62
N LEU A 38 -1.17 -0.23 6.11
CA LEU A 38 0.29 -0.28 6.22
C LEU A 38 0.99 0.69 5.25
N LEU A 39 0.43 0.96 4.07
CA LEU A 39 1.04 1.86 3.08
C LEU A 39 1.35 3.28 3.62
N PRO A 40 0.41 4.01 4.26
CA PRO A 40 0.73 5.30 4.86
C PRO A 40 1.73 5.20 6.02
N LEU A 41 1.66 4.12 6.80
CA LEU A 41 2.61 3.87 7.89
C LEU A 41 4.03 3.75 7.33
N THR A 42 4.20 3.06 6.20
CA THR A 42 5.52 2.85 5.61
C THR A 42 6.09 4.12 5.00
N GLU A 43 5.24 4.97 4.42
CA GLU A 43 5.69 6.28 3.91
C GLU A 43 6.10 7.26 5.02
N VAL A 44 5.52 7.15 6.22
CA VAL A 44 5.81 8.08 7.33
C VAL A 44 6.94 7.59 8.24
N TRP A 45 7.02 6.27 8.49
CA TRP A 45 7.86 5.73 9.56
C TRP A 45 9.03 4.86 9.10
N LEU A 46 9.05 4.38 7.85
CA LEU A 46 10.10 3.45 7.40
C LEU A 46 11.23 4.12 6.59
N ASP A 47 11.17 5.42 6.33
CA ASP A 47 12.20 6.17 5.61
C ASP A 47 12.74 5.40 4.38
N ASP A 48 14.05 5.14 4.31
CA ASP A 48 14.69 4.42 3.20
C ASP A 48 14.29 2.94 3.12
N TYR A 49 13.87 2.33 4.23
CA TYR A 49 13.43 0.93 4.29
C TYR A 49 12.06 0.70 3.67
N LYS A 50 11.31 1.75 3.32
CA LYS A 50 10.01 1.61 2.66
C LYS A 50 10.10 0.87 1.34
N GLN A 51 11.24 0.93 0.64
CA GLN A 51 11.48 0.20 -0.61
C GLN A 51 11.34 -1.32 -0.41
N CYS A 52 11.94 -1.86 0.65
CA CYS A 52 11.85 -3.28 0.99
C CYS A 52 10.40 -3.70 1.28
N PHE A 53 9.62 -2.84 1.95
CA PHE A 53 8.21 -3.11 2.19
C PHE A 53 7.40 -3.12 0.89
N HIS A 54 7.62 -2.14 0.02
CA HIS A 54 6.94 -2.01 -1.26
C HIS A 54 7.22 -3.19 -2.18
N GLU A 55 8.47 -3.63 -2.29
CA GLU A 55 8.84 -4.83 -3.06
C GLU A 55 8.11 -6.08 -2.57
N ARG A 56 8.06 -6.29 -1.24
CA ARG A 56 7.43 -7.47 -0.64
C ARG A 56 5.93 -7.54 -0.89
N ILE A 57 5.24 -6.39 -0.89
CA ILE A 57 3.79 -6.34 -1.14
C ILE A 57 3.44 -6.18 -2.64
N GLY A 58 4.44 -6.17 -3.52
CA GLY A 58 4.27 -5.98 -4.97
C GLY A 58 3.89 -4.56 -5.38
N TYR A 59 4.18 -3.55 -4.55
CA TYR A 59 3.96 -2.14 -4.86
C TYR A 59 5.21 -1.59 -5.55
N LYS A 60 5.10 -1.12 -6.80
CA LYS A 60 6.21 -0.48 -7.51
C LYS A 60 6.08 1.04 -7.37
N LEU A 61 7.08 1.67 -6.73
CA LEU A 61 7.11 3.12 -6.50
C LEU A 61 7.17 3.94 -7.80
N ASP A 62 7.58 3.30 -8.90
CA ASP A 62 7.77 3.90 -10.21
C ASP A 62 6.46 4.23 -10.92
N ASN A 63 5.31 3.89 -10.33
CA ASN A 63 3.97 4.14 -10.89
C ASN A 63 3.77 3.50 -12.27
N THR A 64 4.57 2.49 -12.59
CA THR A 64 4.45 1.72 -13.82
C THR A 64 3.59 0.48 -13.58
N ILE A 65 2.81 0.10 -14.60
CA ILE A 65 2.14 -1.20 -14.62
C ILE A 65 3.05 -2.12 -15.42
N ARG A 66 3.58 -3.18 -14.79
CA ARG A 66 4.56 -4.10 -15.40
C ARG A 66 4.02 -5.52 -15.48
N HIS A 67 4.18 -6.15 -16.64
CA HIS A 67 3.92 -7.57 -16.88
C HIS A 67 5.06 -8.17 -17.70
N LEU A 68 5.73 -9.21 -17.19
CA LEU A 68 6.86 -9.88 -17.88
C LEU A 68 7.94 -8.90 -18.39
N ASP A 69 8.36 -7.96 -17.53
CA ASP A 69 9.30 -6.87 -17.86
C ASP A 69 8.87 -5.88 -18.95
N GLN A 70 7.62 -5.93 -19.39
CA GLN A 70 7.01 -4.93 -20.25
C GLN A 70 6.15 -3.96 -19.44
N CYS A 71 6.26 -2.67 -19.73
CA CYS A 71 5.48 -1.60 -19.14
C CYS A 71 4.24 -1.31 -19.99
N LEU A 72 3.13 -1.02 -19.33
CA LEU A 72 1.92 -0.55 -19.98
C LEU A 72 2.13 0.91 -20.43
N GLU A 73 2.03 1.16 -21.74
CA GLU A 73 2.21 2.47 -22.36
C GLU A 73 0.91 2.94 -23.01
N ILE A 74 0.52 4.20 -22.73
CA ILE A 74 -0.62 4.85 -23.37
C ILE A 74 -0.18 5.63 -24.61
N ASN A 75 -0.87 5.43 -25.73
CA ASN A 75 -0.72 6.25 -26.92
C ASN A 75 -1.81 7.34 -26.94
N LEU A 76 -1.47 8.56 -26.55
CA LEU A 76 -2.41 9.68 -26.46
C LEU A 76 -3.08 10.05 -27.80
N LYS A 77 -2.42 9.77 -28.95
CA LYS A 77 -2.97 10.10 -30.27
C LYS A 77 -4.04 9.12 -30.73
N LYS A 78 -3.92 7.85 -30.33
CA LYS A 78 -4.80 6.76 -30.74
C LYS A 78 -5.73 6.30 -29.61
N SER A 79 -5.56 6.82 -28.40
CA SER A 79 -6.24 6.37 -27.18
C SER A 79 -6.12 4.87 -26.96
N THR A 80 -4.99 4.27 -27.37
CA THR A 80 -4.72 2.84 -27.21
C THR A 80 -3.71 2.60 -26.11
N VAL A 81 -3.77 1.40 -25.53
CA VAL A 81 -2.85 0.95 -24.50
C VAL A 81 -2.13 -0.30 -25.00
N LYS A 82 -0.81 -0.38 -24.83
CA LYS A 82 0.00 -1.52 -25.25
C LYS A 82 1.04 -1.87 -24.19
N LEU A 83 1.50 -3.12 -24.19
CA LEU A 83 2.72 -3.49 -23.49
C LEU A 83 3.92 -3.10 -24.37
N ALA A 84 4.88 -2.40 -23.79
CA ALA A 84 6.10 -1.94 -24.44
C ALA A 84 7.28 -2.11 -23.49
N GLU A 85 8.49 -1.91 -23.98
CA GLU A 85 9.69 -1.93 -23.14
C GLU A 85 9.67 -0.74 -22.16
N CYS A 86 10.14 -0.95 -20.93
CA CYS A 86 10.11 0.03 -19.86
C CYS A 86 11.20 1.10 -20.05
N PHE A 87 10.85 2.23 -20.68
CA PHE A 87 11.76 3.36 -20.92
C PHE A 87 11.64 4.49 -19.88
N GLY A 88 10.72 4.38 -18.91
CA GLY A 88 10.49 5.43 -17.90
C GLY A 88 9.79 6.69 -18.45
N SER A 89 9.17 6.59 -19.63
CA SER A 89 8.42 7.68 -20.26
C SER A 89 7.19 8.09 -19.45
N VAL A 90 6.76 9.34 -19.54
CA VAL A 90 5.52 9.85 -18.90
C VAL A 90 4.29 9.05 -19.37
N ASN A 91 4.31 8.54 -20.60
CA ASN A 91 3.26 7.68 -21.15
C ASN A 91 3.19 6.28 -20.50
N GLN A 92 4.19 5.93 -19.70
CA GLN A 92 4.27 4.69 -18.92
C GLN A 92 4.04 4.96 -17.42
N GLN A 93 3.86 6.23 -17.02
CA GLN A 93 3.60 6.63 -15.64
C GLN A 93 2.10 6.77 -15.40
N TRP A 94 1.57 5.88 -14.57
CA TRP A 94 0.15 5.81 -14.28
C TRP A 94 -0.17 6.56 -12.99
N LYS A 95 -1.04 7.57 -13.12
CA LYS A 95 -1.57 8.27 -11.95
C LYS A 95 -2.72 7.48 -11.37
N PHE A 96 -2.40 6.56 -10.47
CA PHE A 96 -3.40 5.92 -9.64
C PHE A 96 -4.08 6.96 -8.76
N ASN A 97 -5.39 6.85 -8.55
CA ASN A 97 -6.09 7.66 -7.58
C ASN A 97 -5.69 7.17 -6.18
N ARG A 98 -4.48 7.56 -5.72
CA ARG A 98 -3.88 7.17 -4.43
C ARG A 98 -4.49 7.93 -3.26
N ARG A 99 -5.72 8.43 -3.40
CA ARG A 99 -6.38 9.14 -2.31
C ARG A 99 -6.57 8.13 -1.17
N PRO A 100 -6.02 8.39 0.03
CA PRO A 100 -6.45 7.67 1.20
C PRO A 100 -7.96 7.86 1.32
N TYR A 101 -8.68 6.80 1.70
CA TYR A 101 -10.11 6.92 1.96
C TYR A 101 -10.26 7.85 3.15
N LEU A 102 -10.89 8.98 2.88
CA LEU A 102 -11.38 9.87 3.92
C LEU A 102 -12.74 9.29 4.31
N PRO A 103 -12.93 8.78 5.54
CA PRO A 103 -14.26 8.43 6.00
C PRO A 103 -15.16 9.67 5.84
N SER A 104 -16.41 9.45 5.43
CA SER A 104 -17.36 10.55 5.29
C SER A 104 -17.47 11.28 6.64
N VAL A 105 -17.43 12.61 6.59
CA VAL A 105 -17.47 13.51 7.77
C VAL A 105 -18.77 13.37 8.58
N ASN A 106 -19.72 12.56 8.11
CA ASN A 106 -21.03 12.32 8.72
C ASN A 106 -21.22 10.86 9.13
N SER A 107 -20.29 10.30 9.92
CA SER A 107 -20.60 9.16 10.78
C SER A 107 -20.50 9.62 12.24
N ARG A 108 -21.58 10.24 12.71
CA ARG A 108 -21.93 10.23 14.14
C ARG A 108 -22.80 9.03 14.41
#